data_AF-Q17GQ9-F1
#
_entry.id   AF-Q17GQ9-F1
#
_cell.length_a   1.000
_cell.length_b   1.000
_cell.length_c   1.000
_cell.angle_alpha   90.00
_cell.angle_beta   90.00
_cell.angle_gamma   90.00
#
_symmetry.space_group_name_H-M   'P 1'
#
loop_
_entity.id
_entity.type
_entity.pdbx_description
1 polymer ?
#
loop_
_entity_poly.entity_id
_entity_poly.type
_entity_poly.pdbx_seq_one_letter_code
_entity_poly.pdbx_strand_id
1 'polypeptide(L)'
;IWYVVCGVCGVAALWTSDFYLTLLVIVIFLAVGCCGSVLSAISVDLFPTNYRAMALCLILMTGRLGAMVGSNVVGVLLTYNCELIFIVMGGLLIVCAAIGTTLPGK
;
A
#
# COMPACT_ATOMS: atom_id res chain seq x y z
N ILE A 1 0.09 -7.04 10.85
CA ILE A 1 -1.14 -7.85 10.60
C ILE A 1 -2.03 -7.25 9.51
N TRP A 2 -2.38 -5.95 9.56
CA TRP A 2 -3.33 -5.35 8.61
C TRP A 2 -2.92 -5.39 7.13
N TYR A 3 -1.63 -5.20 6.82
CA TYR A 3 -1.12 -5.32 5.46
C TYR A 3 -1.29 -6.73 4.87
N VAL A 4 -1.17 -7.77 5.70
CA VAL A 4 -1.35 -9.17 5.28
C VAL A 4 -2.81 -9.45 4.98
N VAL A 5 -3.73 -8.98 5.84
CA VAL A 5 -5.18 -9.14 5.62
C VAL A 5 -5.63 -8.45 4.33
N CYS A 6 -5.11 -7.26 4.05
CA CYS A 6 -5.41 -6.52 2.81
C CYS A 6 -4.78 -7.19 1.57
N GLY A 7 -3.55 -7.71 1.68
CA GLY A 7 -2.89 -8.44 0.60
C GLY A 7 -3.60 -9.74 0.25
N VAL A 8 -4.03 -10.51 1.25
CA VAL A 8 -4.78 -11.77 1.05
C VAL A 8 -6.16 -11.50 0.45
N CYS A 9 -6.85 -10.44 0.87
CA CYS A 9 -8.11 -10.02 0.22
C CYS A 9 -7.91 -9.64 -1.24
N GLY A 10 -6.80 -8.95 -1.57
CA GLY A 10 -6.46 -8.60 -2.96
C GLY A 10 -6.19 -9.80 -3.85
N VAL A 11 -5.55 -10.86 -3.34
CA VAL A 11 -5.33 -12.11 -4.08
C VAL A 11 -6.62 -12.91 -4.23
N ALA A 12 -7.49 -12.90 -3.22
CA ALA A 12 -8.80 -13.55 -3.28
C ALA A 12 -9.74 -12.90 -4.33
N ALA A 13 -9.54 -11.62 -4.66
CA ALA A 13 -10.30 -10.95 -5.72
C ALA A 13 -10.02 -11.52 -7.12
N LEU A 14 -8.85 -12.12 -7.37
CA LEU A 14 -8.51 -12.73 -8.66
C LEU A 14 -9.38 -13.95 -8.98
N TRP A 15 -10.02 -14.54 -7.97
CA TRP A 15 -10.86 -15.72 -8.14
C TRP A 15 -12.34 -15.40 -8.36
N THR A 16 -12.76 -14.14 -8.27
CA THR A 16 -14.18 -13.80 -8.32
C THR A 16 -14.50 -12.97 -9.56
N SER A 17 -15.24 -13.54 -10.51
CA SER A 17 -15.68 -12.86 -11.75
C SER A 17 -16.87 -11.89 -11.56
N ASP A 18 -17.30 -11.64 -10.32
CA ASP A 18 -18.45 -10.80 -9.99
C ASP A 18 -18.06 -9.33 -9.71
N PHE A 19 -18.74 -8.41 -10.40
CA PHE A 19 -18.51 -6.95 -10.31
C PHE A 19 -18.69 -6.40 -8.89
N TYR A 20 -19.70 -6.88 -8.16
CA TYR A 20 -19.98 -6.44 -6.79
C TYR A 20 -18.87 -6.82 -5.79
N LEU A 21 -18.27 -8.00 -5.97
CA LEU A 21 -17.24 -8.51 -5.08
C LEU A 21 -15.90 -7.78 -5.29
N THR A 22 -15.58 -7.46 -6.55
CA THR A 22 -14.43 -6.62 -6.90
C THR A 22 -14.51 -5.23 -6.25
N LEU A 23 -15.69 -4.59 -6.29
CA LEU A 23 -15.90 -3.29 -5.64
C LEU A 23 -15.68 -3.35 -4.12
N LEU A 24 -16.23 -4.39 -3.47
CA LEU A 24 -16.09 -4.54 -2.02
C LEU A 24 -14.61 -4.74 -1.62
N VAL A 25 -13.85 -5.52 -2.38
CA VAL A 25 -12.42 -5.73 -2.11
C VAL A 25 -11.60 -4.46 -2.34
N ILE A 26 -11.90 -3.66 -3.37
CA ILE A 26 -11.22 -2.36 -3.60
C ILE A 26 -11.45 -1.42 -2.41
N VAL A 27 -12.65 -1.37 -1.86
CA VAL A 27 -12.96 -0.53 -0.68
C VAL A 27 -12.13 -0.97 0.54
N ILE A 28 -11.99 -2.27 0.75
CA ILE A 28 -11.13 -2.82 1.81
C ILE A 28 -9.65 -2.49 1.52
N PHE A 29 -9.22 -2.53 0.27
CA PHE A 29 -7.86 -2.18 -0.14
C PHE A 29 -7.55 -0.70 0.12
N LEU A 30 -8.52 0.19 -0.11
CA LEU A 30 -8.41 1.62 0.21
C LEU A 30 -8.25 1.86 1.72
N ALA A 31 -8.77 0.97 2.58
CA ALA A 31 -8.59 1.05 4.02
C ALA A 31 -7.11 0.90 4.46
N VAL A 32 -6.24 0.32 3.60
CA VAL A 32 -4.79 0.28 3.85
C VAL A 32 -4.17 1.70 3.88
N GLY A 33 -4.85 2.71 3.32
CA GLY A 33 -4.44 4.11 3.40
C GLY A 33 -4.29 4.61 4.84
N CYS A 34 -5.07 4.06 5.78
CA CYS A 34 -4.92 4.33 7.22
C CYS A 34 -3.57 3.86 7.77
N CYS A 35 -2.89 2.92 7.12
CA CYS A 35 -1.59 2.47 7.57
C CYS A 35 -0.48 3.48 7.27
N GLY A 36 -0.66 4.37 6.28
CA GLY A 36 0.28 5.45 5.99
C GLY A 36 0.40 6.48 7.12
N SER A 37 -0.72 6.79 7.79
CA SER A 37 -0.70 7.66 8.98
C SER A 37 -0.04 6.97 10.18
N VAL A 38 -0.25 5.67 10.35
CA VAL A 38 0.44 4.86 11.38
C VAL A 38 1.95 4.82 11.14
N LEU A 39 2.40 4.63 9.89
CA LEU A 39 3.83 4.67 9.54
C LEU A 39 4.45 6.04 9.88
N SER A 40 3.73 7.13 9.63
CA SER A 40 4.19 8.47 9.97
C SER A 40 4.33 8.64 11.49
N ALA A 41 3.41 8.09 12.29
CA ALA A 41 3.53 8.08 13.75
C ALA A 41 4.75 7.26 14.23
N ILE A 42 4.95 6.05 13.71
CA ILE A 42 6.08 5.18 14.08
C ILE A 42 7.41 5.83 13.71
N SER A 43 7.50 6.48 12.54
CA SER A 43 8.73 7.15 12.12
C SER A 43 9.12 8.30 13.07
N VAL A 44 8.14 8.99 13.67
CA VAL A 44 8.39 10.03 14.67
C VAL A 44 8.96 9.46 15.97
N ASP A 45 8.51 8.26 16.37
CA ASP A 45 9.00 7.59 17.58
C ASP A 45 10.39 6.96 17.39
N LEU A 46 10.77 6.61 16.16
CA LEU A 46 12.04 5.95 15.85
C LEU A 46 13.21 6.92 15.65
N PHE A 47 12.95 8.15 15.20
CA PHE A 47 13.99 9.15 14.93
C PHE A 47 14.21 10.13 16.11
N PRO A 48 15.45 10.35 16.58
CA PRO A 48 15.74 11.34 17.62
C PRO A 48 15.44 12.77 17.14
N THR A 49 15.14 13.66 18.09
CA THR A 49 14.59 15.01 17.88
C THR A 49 15.32 15.89 16.88
N ASN A 50 16.63 15.71 16.69
CA ASN A 50 17.44 16.53 15.78
C ASN A 50 17.20 16.28 14.28
N TYR A 51 16.70 15.09 13.89
CA TYR A 51 16.52 14.73 12.47
C TYR A 51 15.07 14.45 12.07
N ARG A 52 14.14 14.55 13.03
CA ARG A 52 12.72 14.22 12.85
C ARG A 52 12.05 14.98 11.70
N ALA A 53 12.31 16.29 11.58
CA ALA A 53 11.67 17.13 10.56
C ALA A 53 12.12 16.75 9.14
N MET A 54 13.41 16.48 8.93
CA MET A 54 13.95 16.12 7.63
C MET A 54 13.49 14.73 7.17
N ALA A 55 13.47 13.77 8.10
CA ALA A 55 12.95 12.42 7.82
C ALA A 55 11.48 12.44 7.41
N LEU A 56 10.64 13.21 8.12
CA LEU A 56 9.21 13.37 7.80
C LEU A 56 9.01 13.95 6.40
N CYS A 57 9.74 15.01 6.04
CA CYS A 57 9.64 15.57 4.69
C CYS A 57 10.02 14.57 3.60
N LEU A 58 11.07 13.76 3.81
CA LEU A 58 11.46 12.72 2.86
C LEU A 58 10.36 11.65 2.71
N ILE A 59 9.80 11.17 3.82
CA ILE A 59 8.68 10.20 3.81
C ILE A 59 7.49 10.78 3.04
N LEU A 60 7.11 12.02 3.31
CA LEU A 60 5.99 12.69 2.62
C LEU A 60 6.26 12.91 1.13
N MET A 61 7.48 13.32 0.75
CA MET A 61 7.87 13.48 -0.65
C MET A 61 7.84 12.14 -1.38
N THR A 62 8.34 11.06 -0.77
CA THR A 62 8.26 9.71 -1.35
C THR A 62 6.82 9.22 -1.48
N GLY A 63 5.94 9.53 -0.52
CA GLY A 63 4.51 9.22 -0.61
C GLY A 63 3.82 9.95 -1.77
N ARG A 64 4.12 11.24 -1.95
CA ARG A 64 3.61 12.05 -3.07
C ARG A 64 4.11 11.54 -4.42
N LEU A 65 5.39 11.22 -4.54
CA LEU A 65 5.99 10.65 -5.75
C LEU A 65 5.40 9.27 -6.08
N GLY A 66 5.25 8.42 -5.06
CA GLY A 66 4.59 7.12 -5.20
C GLY A 66 3.15 7.24 -5.70
N ALA A 67 2.38 8.22 -5.19
CA ALA A 67 1.02 8.48 -5.66
C ALA A 67 1.00 8.96 -7.12
N MET A 68 1.90 9.89 -7.50
CA MET A 68 2.01 10.39 -8.87
C MET A 68 2.32 9.26 -9.86
N VAL A 69 3.35 8.47 -9.57
CA VAL A 69 3.77 7.34 -10.42
C VAL A 69 2.70 6.27 -10.42
N GLY A 70 2.14 5.93 -9.26
CA GLY A 70 1.09 4.93 -9.11
C GLY A 70 -0.16 5.28 -9.93
N SER A 71 -0.69 6.49 -9.82
CA SER A 71 -1.86 6.93 -10.60
C SER A 71 -1.59 6.92 -12.10
N ASN A 72 -0.38 7.32 -12.53
CA ASN A 72 -0.02 7.30 -13.94
C ASN A 72 0.08 5.86 -14.49
N VAL A 73 0.75 4.97 -13.77
CA VAL A 73 0.88 3.56 -14.12
C VAL A 73 -0.48 2.86 -14.11
N VAL A 74 -1.34 3.14 -13.13
CA VAL A 74 -2.70 2.58 -13.05
C VAL A 74 -3.53 2.97 -14.26
N GLY A 75 -3.50 4.25 -14.65
CA GLY A 75 -4.23 4.74 -15.82
C GLY A 75 -3.82 4.02 -17.10
N VAL A 76 -2.51 3.76 -17.28
CA VAL A 76 -2.01 3.03 -18.44
C VAL A 76 -2.40 1.55 -18.36
N LEU A 77 -2.18 0.88 -17.22
CA LEU A 77 -2.47 -0.56 -17.08
C LEU A 77 -3.97 -0.87 -17.25
N LEU A 78 -4.86 -0.01 -16.76
CA LEU A 78 -6.30 -0.20 -16.88
C LEU A 78 -6.79 -0.21 -18.33
N THR A 79 -6.04 0.44 -19.24
CA THR A 79 -6.37 0.48 -20.68
C THR A 79 -5.91 -0.79 -21.42
N TYR A 80 -4.90 -1.51 -20.90
CA TYR A 80 -4.35 -2.71 -21.52
C TYR A 80 -4.88 -4.00 -20.90
N ASN A 81 -4.88 -4.14 -19.57
CA ASN A 81 -5.33 -5.35 -18.86
C ASN A 81 -5.78 -5.03 -17.43
N CYS A 82 -7.06 -5.30 -17.13
CA CYS A 82 -7.64 -5.07 -15.81
C CYS A 82 -7.20 -6.11 -14.77
N GLU A 83 -6.95 -7.36 -15.14
CA GLU A 83 -6.47 -8.38 -14.18
C GLU A 83 -5.03 -8.10 -13.70
N LEU A 84 -4.19 -7.58 -14.59
CA LEU A 84 -2.78 -7.35 -14.30
C LEU A 84 -2.58 -6.27 -13.22
N ILE A 85 -3.45 -5.25 -13.19
CA ILE A 85 -3.36 -4.18 -12.18
C ILE A 85 -3.59 -4.72 -10.77
N PHE A 86 -4.52 -5.66 -10.59
CA PHE A 86 -4.81 -6.26 -9.29
C PHE A 86 -3.65 -7.12 -8.81
N ILE A 87 -3.02 -7.90 -9.70
CA ILE A 87 -1.83 -8.69 -9.38
C ILE A 87 -0.68 -7.80 -8.94
N VAL A 88 -0.40 -6.73 -9.68
CA VAL A 88 0.75 -5.85 -9.40
C VAL A 88 0.56 -5.10 -8.09
N MET A 89 -0.64 -4.55 -7.84
CA MET A 89 -0.94 -3.83 -6.61
C MET A 89 -1.00 -4.76 -5.39
N GLY A 90 -1.61 -5.93 -5.53
CA GLY A 90 -1.64 -6.96 -4.47
C GLY A 90 -0.24 -7.47 -4.13
N GLY A 91 0.59 -7.71 -5.15
CA GLY A 91 1.99 -8.09 -4.98
C GLY A 91 2.79 -7.02 -4.23
N LEU A 92 2.60 -5.75 -4.57
CA LEU A 92 3.27 -4.63 -3.88
C LEU A 92 2.91 -4.60 -2.39
N LEU A 93 1.64 -4.84 -2.02
CA LEU A 93 1.22 -4.93 -0.62
C LEU A 93 1.86 -6.11 0.12
N ILE A 94 1.99 -7.28 -0.53
CA ILE A 94 2.63 -8.45 0.06
C ILE A 94 4.11 -8.17 0.31
N VAL A 95 4.79 -7.52 -0.63
CA VAL A 95 6.19 -7.07 -0.44
C VAL A 95 6.30 -6.10 0.73
N CYS A 96 5.41 -5.11 0.83
CA CYS A 96 5.36 -4.21 1.98
C CYS A 96 5.10 -4.94 3.30
N ALA A 97 4.22 -5.95 3.31
CA ALA A 97 3.95 -6.77 4.48
C ALA A 97 5.18 -7.60 4.88
N ALA A 98 5.89 -8.18 3.91
CA ALA A 98 7.12 -8.94 4.15
C ALA A 98 8.21 -8.04 4.75
N ILE A 99 8.43 -6.85 4.18
CA ILE A 99 9.37 -5.86 4.72
C ILE A 99 8.97 -5.48 6.16
N GLY A 100 7.68 -5.31 6.42
CA GLY A 100 7.15 -5.07 7.77
C GLY A 100 7.43 -6.19 8.76
N THR A 101 7.40 -7.46 8.33
CA THR A 101 7.76 -8.61 9.18
C THR A 101 9.26 -8.75 9.42
N THR A 102 10.09 -8.26 8.49
CA THR A 102 11.55 -8.27 8.63
C THR A 102 12.09 -7.19 9.56
N LEU A 103 11.23 -6.32 10.11
CA LEU A 103 11.60 -5.35 11.14
C LEU A 103 11.39 -6.01 12.52
N PRO A 104 12.38 -6.71 13.11
CA PRO A 104 12.25 -7.40 14.39
C PRO A 104 12.63 -6.36 15.44
N GLY A 105 11.71 -5.44 15.70
CA GLY A 105 12.03 -4.16 16.33
C GLY A 105 10.89 -3.62 17.15
N LYS A 106 10.38 -4.47 18.06
CA LYS A 106 9.29 -4.25 19.03
C LYS A 106 7.87 -4.47 18.52
#